data_AF-A0AAV5ZFM3-F1
#
_entry.id   AF-A0AAV5ZFM3-F1
#
_cell.length_a   1.000
_cell.length_b   1.000
_cell.length_c   1.000
_cell.angle_alpha   90.00
_cell.angle_beta   90.00
_cell.angle_gamma   90.00
#
_symmetry.space_group_name_H-M   'P 1'
#
loop_
_entity.id
_entity.type
_entity.pdbx_description
1 polymer ?
#
loop_
_entity_poly.entity_id
_entity_poly.type
_entity_poly.pdbx_seq_one_letter_code
_entity_poly.pdbx_strand_id
1 'polypeptide(L)'
;MIVKLKRKNSKYPDLTPRQPYLVIGIEADDLRLINDVGQPYLYPAHIFRCIDASEPHDWISERGQDGERYAYPRALNRPGFFEDFFDQKRRAVTTFWQVVNQRLAASKPARKVVA
;
A
#
# COMPACT_ATOMS: atom_id res chain seq x y z
N MET A 1 -0.17 7.39 3.17
CA MET A 1 -1.62 7.22 3.25
C MET A 1 -1.92 6.03 4.14
N ILE A 2 -2.86 6.16 5.07
CA ILE A 2 -3.22 5.13 6.04
C ILE A 2 -4.74 4.95 6.03
N VAL A 3 -5.19 3.70 6.03
CA VAL A 3 -6.61 3.32 5.95
C VAL A 3 -7.00 2.33 7.04
N LYS A 4 -8.30 2.22 7.33
CA LYS A 4 -8.86 1.20 8.24
C LYS A 4 -10.02 0.48 7.58
N LEU A 5 -10.08 -0.83 7.73
CA LEU A 5 -11.21 -1.62 7.24
C LEU A 5 -12.51 -1.17 7.94
N LYS A 6 -13.56 -0.86 7.18
CA LYS A 6 -14.84 -0.34 7.71
C LYS A 6 -15.56 -1.36 8.59
N ARG A 7 -15.57 -2.62 8.17
CA ARG A 7 -16.27 -3.73 8.84
C ARG A 7 -15.62 -5.07 8.49
N LYS A 8 -15.78 -6.08 9.36
CA LYS A 8 -15.36 -7.45 9.06
C LYS A 8 -16.06 -7.94 7.79
N ASN A 9 -15.32 -8.61 6.91
CA ASN A 9 -15.84 -9.14 5.66
C ASN A 9 -15.19 -10.50 5.39
N SER A 10 -16.00 -11.55 5.27
CA SER A 10 -15.50 -12.92 5.01
C SER A 10 -14.82 -13.07 3.64
N LYS A 11 -15.06 -12.13 2.71
CA LYS A 11 -14.34 -12.08 1.42
C LYS A 11 -12.87 -11.67 1.55
N TYR A 12 -12.49 -11.04 2.67
CA TYR A 12 -11.13 -10.56 2.93
C TYR A 12 -10.67 -11.06 4.31
N PRO A 13 -10.49 -12.38 4.48
CA PRO A 13 -10.17 -12.98 5.77
C PRO A 13 -8.77 -12.62 6.29
N ASP A 14 -7.92 -12.13 5.40
CA ASP A 14 -6.56 -11.64 5.61
C ASP A 14 -6.50 -10.16 6.02
N LEU A 15 -7.66 -9.55 6.30
CA LEU A 15 -7.78 -8.21 6.85
C LEU A 15 -8.54 -8.19 8.19
N THR A 16 -7.85 -7.74 9.23
CA THR A 16 -8.40 -7.51 10.56
C THR A 16 -9.04 -6.12 10.67
N PRO A 17 -10.31 -6.03 11.11
CA PRO A 17 -10.94 -4.75 11.41
C PRO A 17 -10.20 -3.97 12.50
N ARG A 18 -10.35 -2.63 12.48
CA ARG A 18 -9.85 -1.67 13.50
C ARG A 18 -8.34 -1.39 13.50
N GLN A 19 -7.50 -2.24 12.90
CA GLN A 19 -6.09 -1.90 12.72
C GLN A 19 -5.88 -0.97 11.52
N PRO A 20 -4.93 -0.02 11.60
CA PRO A 20 -4.52 0.79 10.47
C PRO A 20 -3.65 -0.01 9.50
N TYR A 21 -3.87 0.17 8.20
CA TYR A 21 -3.06 -0.35 7.12
C TYR A 21 -2.37 0.79 6.39
N LEU A 22 -1.07 0.62 6.15
CA LEU A 22 -0.31 1.52 5.28
C LEU A 22 -0.61 1.19 3.82
N VAL A 23 -1.08 2.17 3.06
CA VAL A 23 -1.23 2.02 1.60
C VAL A 23 0.14 2.23 0.96
N ILE A 24 0.56 1.28 0.13
CA ILE A 24 1.87 1.30 -0.54
C ILE A 24 1.75 1.67 -2.03
N GLY A 25 0.54 1.66 -2.58
CA GLY A 25 0.21 2.24 -3.88
C GLY A 25 -1.28 2.13 -4.22
N ILE A 26 -1.65 2.68 -5.36
CA ILE A 26 -3.00 2.67 -5.95
C ILE A 26 -2.89 2.09 -7.36
N GLU A 27 -3.78 1.18 -7.71
CA GLU A 27 -3.80 0.52 -9.02
C GLU A 27 -5.24 0.33 -9.48
N ALA A 28 -5.60 0.94 -10.61
CA ALA A 28 -6.97 0.95 -11.10
C ALA A 28 -7.99 1.33 -10.01
N ASP A 29 -7.70 2.39 -9.25
CA ASP A 29 -8.47 2.88 -8.09
C ASP A 29 -8.53 1.96 -6.85
N ASP A 30 -7.97 0.76 -6.93
CA ASP A 30 -7.83 -0.15 -5.79
C ASP A 30 -6.56 0.14 -4.99
N LEU A 31 -6.58 -0.23 -3.71
CA LEU A 31 -5.49 0.05 -2.78
C LEU A 31 -4.59 -1.17 -2.64
N ARG A 32 -3.29 -0.98 -2.90
CA ARG A 32 -2.27 -1.97 -2.53
C ARG A 32 -1.80 -1.72 -1.11
N LEU A 33 -1.83 -2.75 -0.27
CA LEU A 33 -1.36 -2.71 1.12
C LEU A 33 -0.74 -4.05 1.51
N ILE A 34 0.00 -4.06 2.61
CA ILE A 34 0.50 -5.29 3.23
C ILE A 34 -0.57 -5.83 4.18
N ASN A 35 -1.10 -7.01 3.89
CA ASN A 35 -2.17 -7.66 4.66
C ASN A 35 -1.64 -8.33 5.95
N ASP A 36 -2.52 -9.00 6.68
CA ASP A 36 -2.18 -9.61 7.97
C ASP A 36 -1.17 -10.76 7.87
N VAL A 37 -0.97 -11.32 6.68
CA VAL A 37 0.01 -12.37 6.39
C VAL A 37 1.27 -11.84 5.70
N GLY A 38 1.44 -10.52 5.61
CA GLY A 38 2.64 -9.89 5.06
C GLY A 38 2.68 -9.81 3.53
N GLN A 39 1.56 -10.00 2.83
CA GLN A 39 1.49 -9.99 1.37
C GLN A 39 0.94 -8.66 0.82
N PRO A 40 1.53 -8.12 -0.28
CA PRO A 40 1.11 -6.85 -0.87
C PRO A 40 -0.03 -7.00 -1.88
N TYR A 41 -1.25 -7.26 -1.40
CA TYR A 41 -2.43 -7.45 -2.24
C TYR A 41 -3.19 -6.17 -2.54
N LEU A 42 -4.00 -6.24 -3.61
CA LEU A 42 -4.95 -5.20 -4.01
C LEU A 42 -6.30 -5.46 -3.36
N TYR A 43 -6.92 -4.40 -2.86
CA TYR A 43 -8.23 -4.45 -2.26
C TYR A 43 -9.08 -3.26 -2.71
N PRO A 44 -10.41 -3.45 -2.88
CA PRO A 44 -11.26 -2.36 -3.31
C PRO A 44 -11.29 -1.19 -2.33
N ALA A 45 -10.97 0.02 -2.79
CA ALA A 45 -10.84 1.18 -1.91
C ALA A 45 -12.09 1.45 -1.06
N HIS A 46 -13.29 1.15 -1.60
CA HIS A 46 -14.56 1.38 -0.94
C HIS A 46 -14.76 0.57 0.37
N ILE A 47 -14.01 -0.51 0.60
CA ILE A 47 -14.11 -1.29 1.85
C ILE A 47 -13.38 -0.61 3.02
N PHE A 48 -12.56 0.40 2.75
CA PHE A 48 -11.78 1.12 3.74
C PHE A 48 -12.33 2.51 4.03
N ARG A 49 -12.01 3.00 5.23
CA ARG A 49 -12.08 4.39 5.63
C ARG A 49 -10.66 4.95 5.63
N CYS A 50 -10.44 6.07 4.94
CA CYS A 50 -9.18 6.79 5.02
C CYS A 50 -9.04 7.45 6.40
N ILE A 51 -7.91 7.21 7.07
CA ILE A 51 -7.58 7.87 8.35
C ILE A 51 -6.47 8.90 8.21
N ASP A 52 -5.61 8.75 7.19
CA ASP A 52 -4.61 9.72 6.79
C ASP A 52 -4.46 9.68 5.27
N ALA A 53 -4.86 10.76 4.60
CA ALA A 53 -4.82 10.87 3.15
C ALA A 53 -3.46 11.32 2.61
N SER A 54 -2.48 11.60 3.49
CA SER A 54 -1.17 12.12 3.10
C SER A 54 -0.43 11.09 2.25
N GLU A 55 -0.23 11.39 0.97
CA GLU A 55 0.56 10.56 0.07
C GLU A 55 2.05 10.93 0.17
N PRO A 56 2.95 9.94 0.13
CA PRO A 56 4.37 10.22 0.04
C PRO A 56 4.71 11.01 -1.24
N HIS A 57 5.57 12.03 -1.10
CA HIS A 57 5.94 12.94 -2.20
C HIS A 57 6.69 12.24 -3.35
N ASP A 58 7.22 11.04 -3.12
CA ASP A 58 7.91 10.21 -4.10
C ASP A 58 6.96 9.38 -4.99
N TRP A 59 5.64 9.49 -4.76
CA TRP A 59 4.64 8.82 -5.61
C TRP A 59 4.50 9.54 -6.94
N ILE A 60 4.59 8.76 -8.01
CA ILE A 60 4.18 9.19 -9.34
C ILE A 60 2.72 8.78 -9.49
N SER A 61 1.89 9.71 -9.97
CA SER A 61 0.47 9.45 -10.27
C SER A 61 0.23 9.55 -11.78
N GLU A 62 -0.46 8.55 -12.31
CA GLU A 62 -0.87 8.44 -13.71
C GLU A 62 -2.36 8.09 -13.77
N ARG A 63 -3.00 8.40 -14.91
CA ARG A 63 -4.37 7.98 -15.19
C ARG A 63 -4.36 6.98 -16.34
N GLY A 64 -5.12 5.91 -16.19
CA GLY A 64 -5.37 4.95 -17.25
C GLY A 64 -6.36 5.47 -18.28
N GLN A 65 -6.73 4.60 -19.22
CA GLN A 65 -7.54 4.97 -20.38
C GLN A 65 -8.99 5.32 -20.00
N ASP A 66 -9.51 4.68 -18.94
CA ASP A 66 -10.86 4.90 -18.42
C ASP A 66 -10.86 5.92 -17.28
N GLY A 67 -9.74 6.60 -17.06
CA GLY A 67 -9.56 7.64 -16.04
C GLY A 67 -9.21 7.10 -14.65
N GLU A 68 -9.05 5.79 -14.51
CA GLU A 68 -8.66 5.08 -13.30
C GLU A 68 -7.26 5.51 -12.84
N ARG A 69 -7.07 5.61 -11.53
CA ARG A 69 -5.83 6.13 -10.96
C ARG A 69 -4.81 5.03 -10.72
N TYR A 70 -3.58 5.31 -11.13
CA TYR A 70 -2.38 4.57 -10.75
C TYR A 70 -1.45 5.48 -9.96
N ALA A 71 -1.02 5.07 -8.78
CA ALA A 71 -0.08 5.85 -7.98
C ALA A 71 0.88 4.96 -7.20
N TYR A 72 2.18 5.07 -7.49
CA TYR A 72 3.21 4.26 -6.87
C TYR A 72 4.52 5.05 -6.69
N PRO A 73 5.38 4.67 -5.72
CA PRO A 73 6.80 5.01 -5.81
C PRO A 73 7.35 4.60 -7.17
N ARG A 74 8.21 5.44 -7.74
CA ARG A 74 8.84 5.18 -9.05
C ARG A 74 9.46 3.78 -9.17
N ALA A 75 10.04 3.27 -8.09
CA ALA A 75 10.69 1.95 -8.07
C ALA A 75 9.72 0.76 -8.18
N LEU A 76 8.44 0.95 -7.82
CA LEU A 76 7.40 -0.08 -7.90
C LEU A 76 6.46 0.14 -9.10
N ASN A 77 6.52 1.32 -9.77
CA ASN A 77 5.64 1.69 -10.88
C ASN A 77 6.06 1.13 -12.25
N ARG A 78 6.72 -0.04 -12.29
CA ARG A 78 7.12 -0.67 -13.55
C ARG A 78 6.08 -1.73 -13.94
N PRO A 79 5.62 -1.79 -15.20
CA PRO A 79 4.82 -2.91 -15.69
C PRO A 79 5.51 -4.25 -15.41
N GLY A 80 4.77 -5.23 -14.92
CA GLY A 80 5.32 -6.55 -14.55
C GLY A 80 6.01 -6.60 -13.19
N PHE A 81 6.07 -5.50 -12.42
CA PHE A 81 6.80 -5.48 -11.14
C PHE A 81 6.20 -6.42 -10.11
N PHE A 82 4.88 -6.42 -9.95
CA PHE A 82 4.23 -7.24 -8.92
C PHE A 82 4.15 -8.71 -9.33
N GLU A 83 4.05 -9.01 -10.62
CA GLU A 83 4.20 -10.34 -11.20
C GLU A 83 5.60 -10.88 -10.86
N ASP A 84 6.65 -10.11 -11.16
CA ASP A 84 8.03 -10.48 -10.80
C ASP A 84 8.21 -10.65 -9.28
N PHE A 85 7.51 -9.86 -8.46
CA PHE A 85 7.52 -9.99 -7.01
C PHE A 85 6.87 -11.31 -6.55
N PHE A 86 5.69 -11.65 -7.08
CA PHE A 86 4.99 -12.88 -6.73
C PHE A 86 5.69 -14.14 -7.29
N ASP A 87 6.38 -14.02 -8.41
CA ASP A 87 7.30 -15.03 -8.97
C ASP A 87 8.61 -15.16 -8.17
N GLN A 88 8.76 -14.40 -7.07
CA GLN A 88 9.95 -14.40 -6.21
C GLN A 88 11.25 -14.02 -6.92
N LYS A 89 11.18 -13.21 -7.99
CA LYS A 89 12.38 -12.72 -8.66
C LYS A 89 13.14 -11.82 -7.69
N ARG A 90 14.37 -12.23 -7.35
CA ARG A 90 15.21 -11.63 -6.30
C ARG A 90 15.21 -10.09 -6.35
N ARG A 91 15.38 -9.52 -7.55
CA ARG A 91 15.42 -8.06 -7.73
C ARG A 91 14.12 -7.37 -7.32
N ALA A 92 12.97 -7.91 -7.72
CA ALA A 92 11.66 -7.34 -7.38
C ALA A 92 11.40 -7.43 -5.86
N VAL A 93 11.67 -8.59 -5.26
CA VAL A 93 11.52 -8.79 -3.80
C VAL A 93 12.42 -7.84 -3.01
N THR A 94 13.70 -7.72 -3.38
CA THR A 94 14.62 -6.79 -2.71
C THR A 94 14.18 -5.34 -2.85
N THR A 95 13.83 -4.90 -4.07
CA THR A 95 13.36 -3.52 -4.30
C THR A 95 12.08 -3.22 -3.53
N PHE A 96 11.13 -4.15 -3.51
CA PHE A 96 9.88 -4.00 -2.76
C PHE A 96 10.15 -3.72 -1.28
N TRP A 97 10.92 -4.60 -0.63
CA TRP A 97 11.19 -4.47 0.81
C TRP A 97 12.05 -3.26 1.13
N GLN A 98 12.98 -2.85 0.26
CA GLN A 98 13.72 -1.60 0.43
C GLN A 98 12.78 -0.39 0.49
N VAL A 99 11.87 -0.27 -0.48
CA VAL A 99 10.91 0.84 -0.56
C VAL A 99 9.95 0.83 0.62
N VAL A 100 9.37 -0.33 0.96
CA VAL A 100 8.44 -0.46 2.08
C VAL A 100 9.11 -0.12 3.41
N ASN A 101 10.30 -0.66 3.66
CA ASN A 101 11.01 -0.42 4.92
C ASN A 101 11.41 1.05 5.09
N GLN A 102 11.85 1.71 4.01
CA GLN A 102 12.11 3.15 4.02
C GLN A 102 10.86 3.96 4.39
N ARG A 103 9.69 3.57 3.87
CA ARG A 103 8.43 4.22 4.22
C ARG A 103 8.02 3.99 5.66
N LEU A 104 8.12 2.76 6.14
CA LEU A 104 7.81 2.46 7.54
C LEU A 104 8.73 3.22 8.50
N ALA A 105 10.01 3.40 8.13
CA ALA A 105 10.95 4.22 8.89
C ALA A 105 10.57 5.71 8.88
N ALA A 106 10.19 6.25 7.72
CA ALA A 106 9.76 7.65 7.58
C ALA A 106 8.39 7.94 8.23
N SER A 107 7.53 6.92 8.38
CA SER A 107 6.17 7.06 8.93
C SER A 107 6.09 6.93 10.45
N LYS A 108 7.21 6.71 11.16
CA LYS A 108 7.19 6.67 12.63
C LYS A 108 6.81 8.07 13.17
N PRO A 109 5.79 8.19 14.02
CA PRO A 109 5.52 9.45 14.67
C PRO A 109 6.72 9.82 15.55
N ALA A 110 7.08 11.11 15.56
CA ALA A 110 7.97 11.66 16.58
C ALA A 110 7.46 11.17 17.95
N ARG A 111 8.32 10.50 18.73
CA ARG A 111 8.04 10.19 20.13
C ARG A 111 7.60 11.51 20.77
N LYS A 112 6.34 11.62 21.22
CA LYS A 112 6.00 12.63 22.22
C LYS A 112 6.83 12.28 23.45
N VAL A 113 7.89 13.03 23.67
CA VAL A 113 8.55 13.11 24.97
C VAL A 113 7.48 13.70 25.88
N VAL A 114 6.93 12.86 26.76
CA VAL A 114 6.09 13.33 27.85
C VAL A 114 7.07 13.95 28.85
N ALA A 115 7.04 15.28 28.95
CA ALA A 115 7.69 16.02 30.02
C ALA A 115 6.80 16.00 31.27
#